data_AF-A0A0S2TFB1-F1
#
_entry.id   AF-A0A0S2TFB1-F1
#
_cell.length_a   1.000
_cell.length_b   1.000
_cell.length_c   1.000
_cell.angle_alpha   90.00
_cell.angle_beta   90.00
_cell.angle_gamma   90.00
#
_symmetry.space_group_name_H-M   'P 1'
#
loop_
_entity.id
_entity.type
_entity.pdbx_description
1 polymer ?
#
loop_
_entity_poly.entity_id
_entity_poly.type
_entity_poly.pdbx_seq_one_letter_code
_entity_poly.pdbx_strand_id
1 'polypeptide(L)'
;MVEIIPNWHPIFVHFTVALLSLATGLFVVTPFIKSPLKEQWQIVARWALWFGAGFTIVTGLAGLYAYNTVAHDTPSHAAMTDHRNWAIAAITIFLVMAIWSAVRVRRKQALGAVFIAAMVIAGGVLASTAWRGGEVVYRYGLGVMSLPKAEGEGHAHEHADGGGHGHASETSAASGAVEMAKEHHEEEDSHGTDHAREDQAMTNMDVANGGATAQPKDRHDDGHEHEH
;
A
#
# COMPACT_ATOMS: atom_id res chain seq x y z
N MET A 1 -13.87 26.01 -10.63
CA MET A 1 -12.97 25.44 -9.60
C MET A 1 -12.44 24.14 -10.17
N VAL A 2 -11.14 23.83 -10.11
CA VAL A 2 -10.65 22.51 -10.56
C VAL A 2 -11.17 21.50 -9.55
N GLU A 3 -12.23 20.78 -9.91
CA GLU A 3 -12.84 19.73 -9.12
C GLU A 3 -12.22 18.40 -9.56
N ILE A 4 -11.41 17.82 -8.68
CA ILE A 4 -10.86 16.49 -8.90
C ILE A 4 -11.93 15.54 -8.39
N ILE A 5 -12.67 14.92 -9.32
CA ILE A 5 -13.74 13.98 -8.99
C ILE A 5 -13.14 12.86 -8.11
N PRO A 6 -13.62 12.62 -6.88
CA PRO A 6 -14.64 13.38 -6.13
C PRO A 6 -14.08 14.31 -5.05
N ASN A 7 -12.80 14.21 -4.67
CA ASN A 7 -12.22 15.02 -3.60
C ASN A 7 -10.67 15.03 -3.65
N TRP A 8 -10.06 15.91 -2.84
CA TRP A 8 -8.60 16.08 -2.76
C TRP A 8 -7.88 15.03 -1.91
N HIS A 9 -8.60 14.19 -1.15
CA HIS A 9 -7.99 13.24 -0.21
C HIS A 9 -7.05 12.22 -0.89
N PRO A 10 -7.42 11.60 -2.05
CA PRO A 10 -6.53 10.73 -2.80
C PRO A 10 -5.21 11.38 -3.18
N ILE A 11 -5.12 12.69 -3.38
CA ILE A 11 -3.83 13.32 -3.70
C ILE A 11 -2.93 13.37 -2.47
N PHE A 12 -3.46 13.91 -1.37
CA PHE A 12 -2.67 14.12 -0.16
C PHE A 12 -2.27 12.81 0.53
N VAL A 13 -3.08 11.76 0.43
CA VAL A 13 -2.75 10.45 1.01
C VAL A 13 -1.48 9.85 0.40
N HIS A 14 -1.17 10.08 -0.88
CA HIS A 14 0.08 9.58 -1.49
C HIS A 14 1.31 10.18 -0.81
N PHE A 15 1.31 11.49 -0.55
CA PHE A 15 2.41 12.15 0.16
C PHE A 15 2.56 11.61 1.58
N THR A 16 1.44 11.46 2.29
CA THR A 16 1.42 10.91 3.65
C THR A 16 1.99 9.49 3.68
N VAL A 17 1.46 8.59 2.86
CA VAL A 17 1.87 7.18 2.84
C VAL A 17 3.32 7.05 2.39
N ALA A 18 3.74 7.73 1.32
CA ALA A 18 5.08 7.61 0.78
C ALA A 18 6.14 8.16 1.76
N LEU A 19 5.95 9.38 2.29
CA LEU A 19 6.94 10.02 3.16
C LEU A 19 7.08 9.29 4.50
N LEU A 20 5.96 8.87 5.11
CA LEU A 20 6.00 8.16 6.38
C LEU A 20 6.53 6.73 6.25
N SER A 21 6.23 6.05 5.13
CA SER A 21 6.82 4.73 4.84
C SER A 21 8.32 4.84 4.60
N LEU A 22 8.77 5.86 3.84
CA LEU A 22 10.19 6.14 3.63
C LEU A 22 10.90 6.44 4.96
N ALA A 23 10.31 7.30 5.79
CA ALA A 23 10.85 7.60 7.11
C ALA A 23 11.01 6.33 7.97
N THR A 24 9.96 5.50 8.01
CA THR A 24 9.97 4.22 8.74
C THR A 24 11.08 3.29 8.24
N GLY A 25 11.16 3.07 6.93
CA GLY A 25 12.18 2.22 6.32
C GLY A 25 13.60 2.71 6.62
N LEU A 26 13.85 4.01 6.49
CA LEU A 26 15.17 4.58 6.79
C LEU A 26 15.53 4.48 8.28
N PHE A 27 14.58 4.72 9.20
CA PHE A 27 14.85 4.53 10.63
C PHE A 27 15.15 3.08 11.00
N VAL A 28 14.54 2.12 10.31
CA VAL A 28 14.80 0.68 10.50
C VAL A 28 16.14 0.25 9.90
N VAL A 29 16.51 0.78 8.73
CA VAL A 29 17.73 0.34 8.01
C VAL A 29 19.00 1.03 8.53
N THR A 30 18.94 2.31 8.91
CA THR A 30 20.13 3.09 9.31
C THR A 30 20.97 2.51 10.47
N PRO A 31 20.43 1.77 11.46
CA PRO A 31 21.24 1.08 12.46
C PRO A 31 22.22 0.05 11.87
N PHE A 32 21.92 -0.53 10.71
CA PHE A 32 22.74 -1.54 10.05
C PHE A 32 23.81 -0.95 9.11
N ILE A 33 23.79 0.36 8.89
CA ILE A 33 24.75 1.07 8.02
C ILE A 33 25.96 1.50 8.85
N LYS A 34 27.18 1.14 8.39
CA LYS A 34 28.46 1.49 9.03
C LYS A 34 29.27 2.57 8.30
N SER A 35 28.74 3.13 7.20
CA SER A 35 29.40 4.13 6.36
C SER A 35 28.91 5.56 6.68
N PRO A 36 29.58 6.63 6.19
CA PRO A 36 29.13 8.01 6.36
C PRO A 36 27.72 8.27 5.78
N LEU A 37 27.21 7.40 4.91
CA LEU A 37 25.83 7.47 4.41
C LEU A 37 24.78 7.39 5.53
N LYS A 38 25.13 6.78 6.67
CA LYS A 38 24.26 6.67 7.84
C LYS A 38 23.70 8.03 8.27
N GLU A 39 24.56 9.04 8.39
CA GLU A 39 24.16 10.37 8.85
C GLU A 39 23.24 11.06 7.84
N GLN A 40 23.58 10.97 6.55
CA GLN A 40 22.76 11.51 5.46
C GLN A 40 21.36 10.86 5.45
N TRP A 41 21.28 9.55 5.58
CA TRP A 41 20.00 8.83 5.60
C TRP A 41 19.18 9.13 6.85
N GLN A 42 19.82 9.32 8.00
CA GLN A 42 19.14 9.77 9.22
C GLN A 42 18.58 11.18 9.09
N ILE A 43 19.27 12.08 8.38
CA ILE A 43 18.76 13.42 8.06
C ILE A 43 17.52 13.29 7.17
N VAL A 44 17.60 12.51 6.08
CA VAL A 44 16.46 12.28 5.17
C VAL A 44 15.27 11.65 5.90
N ALA A 45 15.50 10.66 6.78
CA ALA A 45 14.45 10.00 7.56
C ALA A 45 13.68 11.00 8.43
N ARG A 46 14.38 11.95 9.07
CA ARG A 46 13.75 12.98 9.91
C ARG A 46 12.93 13.96 9.09
N TRP A 47 13.46 14.44 7.96
CA TRP A 47 12.73 15.33 7.07
C TRP A 47 11.49 14.65 6.48
N ALA A 48 11.63 13.40 6.03
CA ALA A 48 10.50 12.60 5.56
C ALA A 48 9.43 12.44 6.65
N LEU A 49 9.82 12.18 7.90
CA LEU A 49 8.88 12.12 9.02
C LEU A 49 8.16 13.46 9.26
N TRP A 50 8.90 14.58 9.28
CA TRP A 50 8.32 15.89 9.58
C TRP A 50 7.40 16.40 8.47
N PHE A 51 7.82 16.30 7.20
CA PHE A 51 6.97 16.65 6.07
C PHE A 51 5.80 15.70 5.93
N GLY A 52 6.03 14.39 6.11
CA GLY A 52 4.98 13.38 6.11
C GLY A 52 3.93 13.66 7.18
N ALA A 53 4.34 14.01 8.41
CA ALA A 53 3.43 14.43 9.47
C ALA A 53 2.66 15.72 9.13
N GLY A 54 3.29 16.68 8.46
CA GLY A 54 2.60 17.87 7.93
C GLY A 54 1.52 17.52 6.91
N PHE A 55 1.84 16.69 5.90
CA PHE A 55 0.87 16.20 4.92
C PHE A 55 -0.22 15.33 5.54
N THR A 56 0.08 14.62 6.62
CA THR A 56 -0.88 13.79 7.37
C THR A 56 -2.02 14.63 7.92
N ILE A 57 -1.74 15.85 8.40
CA ILE A 57 -2.76 16.79 8.87
C ILE A 57 -3.69 17.17 7.71
N VAL A 58 -3.11 17.60 6.57
CA VAL A 58 -3.88 17.98 5.37
C VAL A 58 -4.71 16.80 4.85
N THR A 59 -4.13 15.60 4.85
CA THR A 59 -4.79 14.35 4.45
C THR A 59 -5.97 14.02 5.34
N GLY A 60 -5.81 14.16 6.66
CA GLY A 60 -6.88 13.94 7.64
C GLY A 60 -8.03 14.93 7.47
N LEU A 61 -7.75 16.21 7.25
CA LEU A 61 -8.77 17.23 6.98
C LEU A 61 -9.52 16.97 5.66
N ALA A 62 -8.79 16.67 4.58
CA ALA A 62 -9.39 16.31 3.31
C ALA A 62 -10.22 15.01 3.40
N GLY A 63 -9.75 14.04 4.18
CA GLY A 63 -10.45 12.77 4.42
C GLY A 63 -11.72 12.97 5.24
N LEU A 64 -11.69 13.85 6.25
CA LEU A 64 -12.88 14.21 7.02
C LEU A 64 -13.91 14.92 6.13
N TYR A 65 -13.46 15.83 5.25
CA TYR A 65 -14.36 16.44 4.27
C TYR A 65 -15.00 15.37 3.39
N ALA A 66 -14.20 14.47 2.80
CA ALA A 66 -14.70 13.39 1.95
C ALA A 66 -15.68 12.46 2.69
N TYR A 67 -15.41 12.14 3.96
CA TYR A 67 -16.28 11.31 4.79
C TYR A 67 -17.70 11.90 4.93
N ASN A 68 -17.83 13.23 4.91
CA ASN A 68 -19.11 13.91 5.08
C ASN A 68 -19.80 14.30 3.75
N THR A 69 -19.12 14.19 2.61
CA THR A 69 -19.63 14.72 1.32
C THR A 69 -19.76 13.70 0.21
N VAL A 70 -18.96 12.62 0.23
CA VAL A 70 -19.03 11.58 -0.80
C VAL A 70 -20.31 10.76 -0.59
N ALA A 71 -21.09 10.56 -1.65
CA ALA A 71 -22.28 9.69 -1.60
C ALA A 71 -21.87 8.22 -1.43
N HIS A 72 -22.57 7.49 -0.56
CA HIS A 72 -22.25 6.11 -0.23
C HIS A 72 -23.47 5.38 0.34
N ASP A 73 -23.50 4.06 0.22
CA ASP A 73 -24.51 3.17 0.83
C ASP A 73 -24.09 2.69 2.24
N THR A 74 -24.92 1.87 2.88
CA THR A 74 -24.66 1.39 4.26
C THR A 74 -23.38 0.55 4.36
N PRO A 75 -23.12 -0.45 3.50
CA PRO A 75 -21.85 -1.19 3.52
C PRO A 75 -20.62 -0.29 3.33
N SER A 76 -20.70 0.66 2.38
CA SER A 76 -19.65 1.64 2.13
C SER A 76 -19.40 2.55 3.33
N HIS A 77 -20.47 2.99 4.01
CA HIS A 77 -20.35 3.80 5.24
C HIS A 77 -19.56 3.07 6.34
N ALA A 78 -19.83 1.78 6.53
CA ALA A 78 -19.15 0.97 7.53
C ALA A 78 -17.64 0.85 7.20
N ALA A 79 -17.32 0.56 5.94
CA ALA A 79 -15.93 0.49 5.48
C ALA A 79 -15.18 1.83 5.62
N MET A 80 -15.83 2.94 5.24
CA MET A 80 -15.28 4.29 5.44
C MET A 80 -15.02 4.59 6.91
N THR A 81 -15.92 4.17 7.80
CA THR A 81 -15.81 4.39 9.24
C THR A 81 -14.65 3.60 9.83
N ASP A 82 -14.46 2.36 9.40
CA ASP A 82 -13.30 1.55 9.80
C ASP A 82 -11.99 2.19 9.32
N HIS A 83 -11.90 2.57 8.04
CA HIS A 83 -10.74 3.29 7.51
C HIS A 83 -10.46 4.59 8.30
N ARG A 84 -11.49 5.39 8.58
CA ARG A 84 -11.36 6.64 9.35
C ARG A 84 -10.81 6.39 10.76
N ASN A 85 -11.28 5.36 11.45
CA ASN A 85 -10.81 5.06 12.81
C ASN A 85 -9.32 4.69 12.81
N TRP A 86 -8.89 3.88 11.85
CA TRP A 86 -7.47 3.57 11.64
C TRP A 86 -6.66 4.80 11.22
N ALA A 87 -7.23 5.67 10.40
CA ALA A 87 -6.60 6.94 10.01
C ALA A 87 -6.37 7.84 11.22
N ILE A 88 -7.34 7.98 12.13
CA ILE A 88 -7.18 8.75 13.37
C ILE A 88 -6.03 8.19 14.20
N ALA A 89 -5.97 6.87 14.39
CA ALA A 89 -4.87 6.23 15.11
C ALA A 89 -3.50 6.51 14.45
N ALA A 90 -3.41 6.35 13.13
CA ALA A 90 -2.20 6.64 12.36
C ALA A 90 -1.77 8.12 12.50
N ILE A 91 -2.71 9.06 12.32
CA ILE A 91 -2.46 10.50 12.46
C ILE A 91 -1.89 10.79 13.85
N THR A 92 -2.54 10.31 14.90
CA THR A 92 -2.11 10.55 16.28
C THR A 92 -0.69 10.02 16.52
N ILE A 93 -0.43 8.77 16.13
CA ILE A 93 0.89 8.14 16.34
C ILE A 93 1.98 8.92 15.59
N PHE A 94 1.80 9.23 14.31
CA PHE A 94 2.84 9.91 13.54
C PHE A 94 3.06 11.36 13.96
N LEU A 95 2.02 12.08 14.41
CA LEU A 95 2.21 13.40 15.00
C LEU A 95 3.02 13.33 16.30
N VAL A 96 2.73 12.36 17.17
CA VAL A 96 3.52 12.13 18.40
C VAL A 96 4.96 11.78 18.05
N MET A 97 5.20 10.90 17.07
CA MET A 97 6.55 10.53 16.62
C MET A 97 7.31 11.72 16.01
N ALA A 98 6.66 12.56 15.22
CA ALA A 98 7.26 13.76 14.66
C ALA A 98 7.65 14.78 15.76
N ILE A 99 6.77 14.99 16.73
CA ILE A 99 7.04 15.85 17.90
C ILE A 99 8.20 15.27 18.72
N TRP A 100 8.17 13.97 19.03
CA TRP A 100 9.23 13.29 19.77
C TRP A 100 10.58 13.46 19.04
N SER A 101 10.60 13.22 17.73
CA SER A 101 11.78 13.44 16.89
C SER A 101 12.28 14.88 16.95
N ALA A 102 11.40 15.87 16.78
CA ALA A 102 11.76 17.29 16.82
C ALA A 102 12.33 17.71 18.19
N VAL A 103 11.73 17.26 19.29
CA VAL A 103 12.23 17.54 20.65
C VAL A 103 13.61 16.91 20.87
N ARG A 104 13.81 15.65 20.49
CA ARG A 104 15.10 14.96 20.61
C ARG A 104 16.19 15.64 19.79
N VAL A 105 15.90 16.03 18.56
CA VAL A 105 16.85 16.77 17.69
C VAL A 105 17.22 18.11 18.30
N ARG A 106 16.26 18.90 18.80
CA ARG A 106 16.53 20.19 19.47
C ARG A 106 17.38 20.02 20.73
N ARG A 107 17.19 18.93 21.47
CA ARG A 107 17.98 18.60 22.66
C ARG A 107 19.31 17.90 22.35
N LYS A 108 19.67 17.72 21.07
CA LYS A 108 20.87 16.98 20.62
C LYS A 108 20.95 15.56 21.20
N GLN A 109 19.80 14.91 21.37
CA GLN A 109 19.68 13.56 21.92
C GLN A 109 19.45 12.54 20.82
N ALA A 110 19.99 11.33 20.99
CA ALA A 110 19.68 10.21 20.13
C ALA A 110 18.21 9.77 20.31
N LEU A 111 17.59 9.31 19.21
CA LEU A 111 16.22 8.79 19.23
C LEU A 111 16.15 7.45 19.99
N GLY A 112 17.14 6.58 19.77
CA GLY A 112 17.29 5.28 20.44
C GLY A 112 16.41 4.17 19.87
N ALA A 113 16.63 2.94 20.32
CA ALA A 113 15.94 1.76 19.82
C ALA A 113 14.41 1.78 20.08
N VAL A 114 13.97 2.38 21.19
CA VAL A 114 12.54 2.51 21.52
C VAL A 114 11.79 3.33 20.46
N PHE A 115 12.41 4.41 19.97
CA PHE A 115 11.84 5.20 18.89
C PHE A 115 11.70 4.38 17.60
N ILE A 116 12.70 3.57 17.27
CA ILE A 116 12.67 2.72 16.07
C ILE A 116 11.59 1.65 16.19
N ALA A 117 11.46 0.99 17.35
CA ALA A 117 10.39 0.03 17.60
C ALA A 117 9.01 0.68 17.47
N ALA A 118 8.83 1.90 18.01
CA ALA A 118 7.61 2.66 17.85
C ALA A 118 7.35 3.05 16.38
N MET A 119 8.38 3.39 15.59
CA MET A 119 8.26 3.63 14.15
C MET A 119 7.79 2.39 13.38
N VAL A 120 8.27 1.20 13.75
CA VAL A 120 7.82 -0.06 13.11
C VAL A 120 6.33 -0.29 13.37
N ILE A 121 5.88 -0.12 14.62
CA ILE A 121 4.46 -0.24 14.98
C ILE A 121 3.64 0.81 14.21
N ALA A 122 4.10 2.06 14.17
CA ALA A 122 3.46 3.13 13.42
C ALA A 122 3.36 2.80 11.92
N GLY A 123 4.42 2.24 11.33
CA GLY A 123 4.43 1.78 9.94
C GLY A 123 3.41 0.67 9.68
N GLY A 124 3.27 -0.29 10.60
CA GLY A 124 2.24 -1.33 10.52
C GLY A 124 0.82 -0.76 10.57
N VAL A 125 0.59 0.23 11.44
CA VAL A 125 -0.69 0.96 11.51
C VAL A 125 -0.95 1.72 10.20
N LEU A 126 0.05 2.43 9.66
CA LEU A 126 -0.06 3.15 8.39
C LEU A 126 -0.41 2.22 7.22
N ALA A 127 0.28 1.09 7.12
CA ALA A 127 0.01 0.09 6.08
C ALA A 127 -1.41 -0.46 6.20
N SER A 128 -1.86 -0.76 7.43
CA SER A 128 -3.22 -1.22 7.71
C SER A 128 -4.28 -0.18 7.36
N THR A 129 -4.00 1.11 7.60
CA THR A 129 -4.87 2.23 7.20
C THR A 129 -4.93 2.35 5.68
N ALA A 130 -3.79 2.26 4.99
CA ALA A 130 -3.71 2.34 3.53
C ALA A 130 -4.44 1.17 2.86
N TRP A 131 -4.31 -0.04 3.39
CA TRP A 131 -5.05 -1.23 2.91
C TRP A 131 -6.56 -0.99 2.95
N ARG A 132 -7.09 -0.55 4.09
CA ARG A 132 -8.52 -0.22 4.25
C ARG A 132 -8.96 0.91 3.33
N GLY A 133 -8.11 1.90 3.10
CA GLY A 133 -8.37 2.96 2.13
C GLY A 133 -8.49 2.41 0.71
N GLY A 134 -7.63 1.46 0.36
CA GLY A 134 -7.73 0.69 -0.88
C GLY A 134 -9.03 -0.10 -0.98
N GLU A 135 -9.46 -0.80 0.09
CA GLU A 135 -10.74 -1.52 0.08
C GLU A 135 -11.94 -0.59 -0.14
N VAL A 136 -11.97 0.57 0.54
CA VAL A 136 -13.00 1.60 0.34
C VAL A 136 -13.12 1.96 -1.15
N VAL A 137 -12.01 2.13 -1.85
CA VAL A 137 -12.01 2.48 -3.29
C VAL A 137 -12.33 1.28 -4.17
N TYR A 138 -11.58 0.19 -4.05
CA TYR A 138 -11.59 -0.91 -5.02
C TYR A 138 -12.68 -1.95 -4.76
N ARG A 139 -13.07 -2.17 -3.50
CA ARG A 139 -14.08 -3.16 -3.12
C ARG A 139 -15.47 -2.55 -3.00
N TYR A 140 -15.55 -1.33 -2.50
CA TYR A 140 -16.83 -0.62 -2.30
C TYR A 140 -17.09 0.47 -3.35
N GLY A 141 -16.17 0.69 -4.29
CA GLY A 141 -16.39 1.60 -5.42
C GLY A 141 -16.46 3.08 -5.02
N LEU A 142 -15.93 3.47 -3.86
CA LEU A 142 -15.98 4.86 -3.45
C LEU A 142 -15.04 5.73 -4.27
N GLY A 143 -15.63 6.75 -4.86
CA GLY A 143 -14.90 7.77 -5.59
C GLY A 143 -14.37 7.33 -6.95
N VAL A 144 -14.93 6.25 -7.51
CA VAL A 144 -14.70 5.83 -8.89
C VAL A 144 -16.00 5.86 -9.67
N MET A 145 -15.92 6.15 -10.97
CA MET A 145 -17.06 6.01 -11.85
C MET A 145 -17.28 4.54 -12.19
N SER A 146 -18.53 4.09 -12.24
CA SER A 146 -18.85 2.78 -12.79
C SER A 146 -18.39 2.71 -14.24
N LEU A 147 -17.81 1.58 -14.63
CA LEU A 147 -17.54 1.31 -16.03
C LEU A 147 -18.88 1.30 -16.81
N PRO A 148 -18.89 1.73 -18.09
CA PRO A 148 -20.03 1.50 -18.95
C PRO A 148 -20.42 0.01 -18.87
N LYS A 149 -21.73 -0.27 -18.82
CA LYS A 149 -22.20 -1.66 -18.96
C LYS A 149 -21.59 -2.21 -20.24
N ALA A 150 -20.99 -3.39 -20.17
CA ALA A 150 -20.50 -4.06 -21.36
C ALA A 150 -21.71 -4.39 -22.24
N GLU A 151 -22.00 -3.51 -23.20
CA GLU A 151 -22.92 -3.79 -24.30
C GLU A 151 -22.18 -4.70 -25.28
N GLY A 152 -22.10 -5.98 -24.91
CA GLY A 152 -21.80 -7.06 -25.84
C GLY A 152 -23.11 -7.77 -26.13
N GLU A 153 -23.48 -7.90 -27.40
CA GLU A 153 -24.52 -8.82 -27.86
C GLU A 153 -24.37 -10.14 -27.11
N GLY A 154 -25.38 -10.50 -26.34
CA GLY A 154 -25.39 -11.73 -25.58
C GLY A 154 -25.16 -12.90 -26.53
N HIS A 155 -24.01 -13.55 -26.42
CA HIS A 155 -23.96 -14.98 -26.69
C HIS A 155 -24.81 -15.64 -25.61
N ALA A 156 -26.12 -15.70 -25.87
CA ALA A 156 -27.01 -16.61 -25.20
C ALA A 156 -26.41 -17.99 -25.40
N HIS A 157 -25.87 -18.58 -24.33
CA HIS A 157 -25.66 -20.01 -24.29
C HIS A 157 -27.06 -20.63 -24.22
N GLU A 158 -27.68 -20.81 -25.39
CA GLU A 158 -28.80 -21.74 -25.54
C GLU A 158 -28.29 -23.10 -25.08
N HIS A 159 -28.80 -23.55 -23.93
CA HIS A 159 -28.78 -24.96 -23.62
C HIS A 159 -29.65 -25.63 -24.68
N ALA A 160 -28.99 -26.29 -25.63
CA ALA A 160 -29.65 -27.19 -26.55
C ALA A 160 -30.23 -28.36 -25.73
N ASP A 161 -31.50 -28.25 -25.34
CA ASP A 161 -32.27 -29.37 -24.85
C ASP A 161 -32.39 -30.39 -25.98
N GLY A 162 -31.65 -31.49 -25.82
CA GLY A 162 -31.73 -32.63 -26.70
C GLY A 162 -33.08 -33.31 -26.62
N GLY A 163 -33.68 -33.54 -27.79
CA GLY A 163 -34.50 -34.72 -28.06
C GLY A 163 -35.89 -34.73 -27.43
N GLY A 164 -36.88 -34.27 -28.19
CA GLY A 164 -38.28 -34.37 -27.80
C GLY A 164 -38.82 -35.80 -27.77
N HIS A 165 -39.88 -35.99 -26.99
CA HIS A 165 -40.96 -36.94 -27.29
C HIS A 165 -42.27 -36.46 -26.63
N GLY A 166 -43.23 -36.10 -27.49
CA GLY A 166 -44.54 -36.76 -27.54
C GLY A 166 -45.50 -36.71 -26.34
N HIS A 167 -46.60 -36.00 -26.61
CA HIS A 167 -47.99 -36.27 -26.24
C HIS A 167 -48.63 -35.61 -25.00
N ALA A 168 -49.77 -34.99 -25.33
CA ALA A 168 -50.71 -34.28 -24.51
C ALA A 168 -51.58 -35.20 -23.63
N SER A 169 -51.94 -34.71 -22.44
CA SER A 169 -53.34 -34.63 -21.98
C SER A 169 -53.46 -33.72 -20.76
N GLU A 170 -54.69 -33.32 -20.51
CA GLU A 170 -55.21 -32.22 -19.70
C GLU A 170 -54.97 -32.26 -18.17
N THR A 171 -55.33 -31.13 -17.55
CA THR A 171 -56.16 -30.98 -16.32
C THR A 171 -55.51 -30.34 -15.08
N SER A 172 -55.90 -29.07 -14.85
CA SER A 172 -56.34 -28.43 -13.60
C SER A 172 -55.75 -28.81 -12.22
N ALA A 173 -55.10 -27.80 -11.61
CA ALA A 173 -55.24 -27.27 -10.25
C ALA A 173 -55.29 -28.18 -8.99
N ALA A 174 -54.35 -27.95 -8.06
CA ALA A 174 -54.51 -27.82 -6.59
C ALA A 174 -53.11 -27.71 -5.93
N SER A 175 -52.73 -26.58 -5.32
CA SER A 175 -52.73 -26.29 -3.86
C SER A 175 -51.89 -27.23 -2.98
N GLY A 176 -51.02 -26.67 -2.14
CA GLY A 176 -50.59 -27.33 -0.89
C GLY A 176 -49.15 -27.07 -0.47
N ALA A 177 -49.00 -26.32 0.62
CA ALA A 177 -47.76 -26.06 1.35
C ALA A 177 -47.12 -27.33 1.96
N VAL A 178 -45.84 -27.24 2.36
CA VAL A 178 -45.38 -27.32 3.77
C VAL A 178 -43.84 -27.44 3.84
N GLU A 179 -43.32 -26.65 4.77
CA GLU A 179 -42.02 -26.56 5.47
C GLU A 179 -41.40 -27.89 5.94
N MET A 180 -40.06 -27.91 6.10
CA MET A 180 -39.22 -28.62 7.10
C MET A 180 -37.76 -28.57 6.62
N ALA A 181 -36.81 -27.85 7.25
CA ALA A 181 -36.09 -28.11 8.50
C ALA A 181 -34.86 -29.04 8.36
N LYS A 182 -33.67 -28.48 8.71
CA LYS A 182 -32.39 -29.13 9.14
C LYS A 182 -31.69 -30.05 8.10
N GLU A 183 -30.37 -30.21 8.03
CA GLU A 183 -29.33 -30.15 9.05
C GLU A 183 -27.94 -30.00 8.40
N HIS A 184 -26.94 -29.71 9.25
CA HIS A 184 -25.50 -29.65 8.99
C HIS A 184 -24.94 -30.82 8.18
N HIS A 185 -23.93 -30.54 7.34
CA HIS A 185 -22.79 -31.45 7.15
C HIS A 185 -21.52 -30.61 6.92
N GLU A 186 -20.59 -30.75 7.86
CA GLU A 186 -19.16 -30.48 7.67
C GLU A 186 -18.59 -31.65 6.85
N GLU A 187 -17.83 -31.37 5.81
CA GLU A 187 -16.81 -32.30 5.31
C GLU A 187 -15.54 -31.48 5.00
N GLU A 188 -14.50 -31.80 5.77
CA GLU A 188 -13.11 -31.59 5.38
C GLU A 188 -12.83 -32.39 4.10
N ASP A 189 -12.18 -31.78 3.11
CA ASP A 189 -11.37 -32.56 2.19
C ASP A 189 -10.03 -31.88 1.93
N SER A 190 -9.04 -32.51 2.56
CA SER A 190 -7.61 -32.36 2.37
C SER A 190 -7.22 -33.00 1.04
N HIS A 191 -6.76 -32.20 0.08
CA HIS A 191 -5.90 -32.68 -0.99
C HIS A 191 -4.70 -31.77 -1.17
N GLY A 192 -3.57 -32.24 -0.63
CA GLY A 192 -2.25 -31.79 -1.03
C GLY A 192 -1.89 -32.33 -2.41
N THR A 193 -1.10 -31.53 -3.13
CA THR A 193 -0.12 -32.04 -4.08
C THR A 193 1.08 -31.11 -4.08
N ASP A 194 2.18 -31.65 -3.56
CA ASP A 194 3.55 -31.25 -3.82
C ASP A 194 3.82 -31.15 -5.33
N HIS A 195 4.50 -30.08 -5.75
CA HIS A 195 5.48 -30.17 -6.83
C HIS A 195 6.65 -29.25 -6.52
N ALA A 196 7.68 -29.85 -5.90
CA ALA A 196 9.05 -29.38 -5.95
C ALA A 196 9.73 -29.93 -7.21
N ARG A 197 10.46 -29.06 -7.93
CA ARG A 197 11.64 -29.30 -8.81
C ARG A 197 11.80 -28.10 -9.75
N GLU A 198 12.96 -27.63 -10.15
CA GLU A 198 14.37 -27.87 -9.82
C GLU A 198 15.14 -26.76 -10.56
N ASP A 199 16.33 -26.45 -10.06
CA ASP A 199 17.33 -25.55 -10.60
C ASP A 199 17.59 -25.66 -12.11
N GLN A 200 17.80 -24.52 -12.78
CA GLN A 200 18.88 -24.38 -13.77
C GLN A 200 19.48 -22.96 -13.75
N ALA A 201 20.65 -22.87 -13.13
CA ALA A 201 21.65 -21.86 -13.41
C ALA A 201 22.31 -22.17 -14.77
N MET A 202 22.46 -21.16 -15.62
CA MET A 202 23.48 -21.16 -16.68
C MET A 202 24.20 -19.82 -16.71
N THR A 203 25.39 -19.84 -16.14
CA THR A 203 26.53 -18.96 -16.40
C THR A 203 27.26 -19.43 -17.66
N ASN A 204 27.58 -18.51 -18.57
CA ASN A 204 28.88 -18.32 -19.27
C ASN A 204 28.67 -17.21 -20.34
N MET A 205 29.30 -16.04 -20.22
CA MET A 205 30.72 -15.70 -20.43
C MET A 205 31.04 -15.51 -21.92
N ASP A 206 31.17 -14.24 -22.33
CA ASP A 206 32.04 -13.86 -23.45
C ASP A 206 32.85 -12.62 -23.07
N VAL A 207 34.16 -12.86 -23.02
CA VAL A 207 35.24 -11.91 -22.79
C VAL A 207 35.81 -11.58 -24.17
N ALA A 208 35.80 -10.31 -24.57
CA ALA A 208 36.64 -9.81 -25.65
C ALA A 208 37.56 -8.71 -25.12
N ASN A 209 38.85 -9.05 -25.17
CA ASN A 209 40.03 -8.35 -24.73
C ASN A 209 40.54 -7.37 -25.80
N GLY A 210 41.17 -6.29 -25.35
CA GLY A 210 42.00 -5.37 -26.13
C GLY A 210 41.99 -3.99 -25.47
N GLY A 211 43.03 -3.49 -24.79
CA GLY A 211 44.43 -3.89 -24.67
C GLY A 211 45.30 -2.64 -24.86
N ALA A 212 46.03 -2.25 -23.80
CA ALA A 212 47.25 -1.41 -23.78
C ALA A 212 47.10 0.10 -24.14
N THR A 213 47.75 1.10 -23.50
CA THR A 213 48.92 1.20 -22.59
C THR A 213 48.98 2.65 -22.05
N ALA A 214 49.23 2.89 -20.74
CA ALA A 214 50.49 3.38 -20.11
C ALA A 214 50.99 4.75 -20.66
N GLN A 215 51.27 5.82 -19.89
CA GLN A 215 52.01 6.02 -18.63
C GLN A 215 51.75 7.44 -18.02
N PRO A 216 52.16 7.71 -16.76
CA PRO A 216 51.97 8.97 -16.03
C PRO A 216 53.18 9.94 -16.17
N LYS A 217 52.97 11.24 -15.92
CA LYS A 217 54.06 12.21 -15.70
C LYS A 217 53.87 13.02 -14.41
N ASP A 218 54.82 12.76 -13.51
CA ASP A 218 55.65 13.69 -12.77
C ASP A 218 55.02 14.62 -11.72
N ARG A 219 55.30 14.24 -10.46
CA ARG A 219 55.54 15.14 -9.33
C ARG A 219 56.74 16.05 -9.65
N HIS A 220 56.60 17.34 -9.36
CA HIS A 220 57.70 18.14 -8.86
C HIS A 220 57.22 18.91 -7.63
N ASP A 221 57.88 18.59 -6.52
CA ASP A 221 57.97 19.35 -5.28
C ASP A 221 59.14 20.32 -5.47
N ASP A 222 58.94 21.59 -5.15
CA ASP A 222 59.99 22.57 -4.83
C ASP A 222 59.29 23.71 -4.06
N GLY A 223 59.41 23.70 -2.74
CA GLY A 223 59.11 24.85 -1.91
C GLY A 223 60.16 25.95 -2.09
N HIS A 224 59.77 27.20 -1.91
CA HIS A 224 60.51 28.20 -1.13
C HIS A 224 59.66 29.47 -0.93
N GLU A 225 59.79 30.02 0.27
CA GLU A 225 59.23 31.27 0.80
C GLU A 225 59.69 32.50 0.00
N HIS A 226 58.95 33.62 0.08
CA HIS A 226 59.43 34.89 0.68
C HIS A 226 58.34 35.98 0.64
N GLU A 227 58.39 36.79 1.69
CA GLU A 227 57.59 37.97 2.02
C GLU A 227 57.59 39.05 0.93
N HIS A 228 56.48 39.79 0.82
CA HIS A 228 56.38 41.24 1.08
C HIS A 228 54.92 41.73 0.92
#